data_AF-A0A7J9C380-F1
#
_entry.id   AF-A0A7J9C380-F1
#
_cell.length_a   1.000
_cell.length_b   1.000
_cell.length_c   1.000
_cell.angle_alpha   90.00
_cell.angle_beta   90.00
_cell.angle_gamma   90.00
#
_symmetry.space_group_name_H-M   'P 1'
#
loop_
_entity.id
_entity.type
_entity.pdbx_description
1 polymer ?
#
loop_
_entity_poly.entity_id
_entity_poly.type
_entity_poly.pdbx_seq_one_letter_code
_entity_poly.pdbx_strand_id
1 'polypeptide(L)'
;MLASIPNDSARRACLKKRKLGLMKKMSELTILYGGNTYHVIYCPDESELILWSSHNEVQQKLDEYRKTHKLDQLKKMIKQLRKLQMRNNEVEMDHLMHQFEQGKGFDEFNNGELHGLIWLVEEKMEEIQKRIEFFH
;
A
#
# COMPACT_ATOMS: atom_id res chain seq x y z
N MET A 1 22.41 10.27 17.66
CA MET A 1 22.51 9.21 16.65
C MET A 1 22.48 7.87 17.37
N LEU A 2 21.63 6.91 16.96
CA LEU A 2 21.64 5.55 17.51
C LEU A 2 22.68 4.72 16.77
N ALA A 3 23.51 3.97 17.50
CA ALA A 3 24.57 3.12 16.94
C ALA A 3 24.60 1.76 17.64
N SER A 4 25.10 0.74 16.95
CA SER A 4 25.26 -0.61 17.51
C SER A 4 26.31 -0.63 18.62
N ILE A 5 26.09 -1.41 19.67
CA ILE A 5 27.06 -1.61 20.75
C ILE A 5 27.97 -2.80 20.36
N PRO A 6 29.24 -2.56 20.01
CA PRO A 6 30.14 -3.61 19.51
C PRO A 6 30.56 -4.59 20.61
N ASN A 7 30.68 -4.13 21.86
CA ASN A 7 31.02 -5.00 22.99
C ASN A 7 29.81 -5.83 23.41
N ASP A 8 29.89 -7.14 23.25
CA ASP A 8 28.81 -8.09 23.55
C ASP A 8 28.32 -8.03 25.00
N SER A 9 29.24 -7.94 25.97
CA SER A 9 28.88 -7.88 27.38
C SER A 9 28.17 -6.57 27.74
N ALA A 10 28.66 -5.45 27.21
CA ALA A 10 28.01 -4.15 27.37
C ALA A 10 26.64 -4.12 26.67
N ARG A 11 26.54 -4.71 25.47
CA ARG A 11 25.31 -4.85 24.69
C ARG A 11 24.26 -5.65 25.47
N ARG A 12 24.62 -6.83 26.00
CA ARG A 12 23.73 -7.68 26.81
C ARG A 12 23.25 -6.97 28.09
N ALA A 13 24.16 -6.31 28.82
CA ALA A 13 23.79 -5.57 30.03
C ALA A 13 22.84 -4.40 29.73
N CYS A 14 23.09 -3.67 28.63
CA CYS A 14 22.24 -2.58 28.18
C CYS A 14 20.87 -3.08 27.73
N LEU A 15 20.82 -4.16 26.96
CA LEU A 15 19.59 -4.81 26.49
C LEU A 15 18.71 -5.21 27.67
N LYS A 16 19.26 -5.90 28.68
CA LYS A 16 18.51 -6.28 29.89
C LYS A 16 17.89 -5.08 30.61
N LYS A 17 18.67 -4.00 30.83
CA LYS A 17 18.17 -2.78 31.47
C LYS A 17 17.08 -2.08 30.65
N ARG A 18 17.31 -1.92 29.35
CA ARG A 18 16.37 -1.25 28.44
C ARG A 18 15.09 -2.05 28.25
N LYS A 19 15.18 -3.38 28.15
CA LYS A 19 14.04 -4.31 28.08
C LYS A 19 13.14 -4.16 29.30
N LEU A 20 13.70 -4.15 30.50
CA LEU A 20 12.92 -3.94 31.72
C LEU A 20 12.25 -2.55 31.76
N GLY A 21 12.99 -1.50 31.39
CA GLY A 21 12.46 -0.14 31.32
C GLY A 21 11.33 0.02 30.29
N LEU A 22 11.47 -0.63 29.14
CA LEU A 22 10.45 -0.67 28.09
C LEU A 22 9.18 -1.37 28.60
N MET A 23 9.32 -2.54 29.25
CA MET A 23 8.18 -3.26 29.82
C MET A 23 7.44 -2.42 30.87
N LYS A 24 8.17 -1.70 31.73
CA LYS A 24 7.55 -0.78 32.70
C LYS A 24 6.76 0.33 32.01
N LYS A 25 7.38 1.03 31.05
CA LYS A 25 6.70 2.09 30.28
C LYS A 25 5.46 1.56 29.57
N MET A 26 5.52 0.32 29.11
CA MET A 26 4.40 -0.30 28.46
C MET A 26 3.24 -0.60 29.41
N SER A 27 3.52 -1.11 30.60
CA SER A 27 2.50 -1.28 31.64
C SER A 27 1.82 0.05 32.01
N GLU A 28 2.59 1.14 32.09
CA GLU A 28 2.06 2.49 32.32
C GLU A 28 1.12 2.91 31.18
N LEU A 29 1.49 2.67 29.91
CA LEU A 29 0.65 2.98 28.74
C LEU A 29 -0.63 2.14 28.70
N THR A 30 -0.55 0.83 28.96
CA THR A 30 -1.73 -0.05 29.02
C THR A 30 -2.75 0.47 30.05
N ILE A 31 -2.26 0.88 31.22
CA ILE A 31 -3.10 1.45 32.29
C ILE A 31 -3.73 2.78 31.85
N LEU A 32 -2.95 3.68 31.24
CA LEU A 32 -3.42 5.02 30.86
C LEU A 32 -4.45 4.99 29.71
N TYR A 33 -4.26 4.10 28.74
CA TYR A 33 -5.08 4.07 27.52
C TYR A 33 -6.14 2.96 27.51
N GLY A 34 -6.18 2.10 28.53
CA GLY A 34 -7.23 1.07 28.71
C GLY A 34 -7.30 0.02 27.59
N GLY A 35 -6.20 -0.19 26.86
CA GLY A 35 -6.15 -1.08 25.70
C GLY A 35 -5.05 -2.13 25.79
N ASN A 36 -5.26 -3.28 25.13
CA ASN A 36 -4.24 -4.33 25.02
C ASN A 36 -3.10 -3.87 24.13
N THR A 37 -1.87 -4.04 24.60
CA THR A 37 -0.68 -3.62 23.85
C THR A 37 0.21 -4.83 23.54
N TYR A 38 0.53 -5.00 22.25
CA TYR A 38 1.22 -6.18 21.73
C TYR A 38 2.67 -5.85 21.40
N HIS A 39 3.61 -6.65 21.88
CA HIS A 39 5.05 -6.44 21.66
C HIS A 39 5.73 -7.72 21.23
N VAL A 40 6.63 -7.58 20.27
CA VAL A 40 7.49 -8.64 19.76
C VAL A 40 8.91 -8.10 19.89
N ILE A 41 9.63 -8.55 20.91
CA ILE A 41 11.05 -8.20 21.09
C ILE A 41 11.86 -9.41 20.66
N TYR A 42 12.60 -9.26 19.55
CA TYR A 42 13.59 -10.25 19.15
C TYR A 42 14.94 -9.92 19.81
N CYS A 43 15.42 -10.83 20.65
CA CYS A 43 16.73 -10.76 21.26
C CYS A 43 17.62 -11.82 20.60
N PRO A 44 18.64 -11.46 19.79
CA PRO A 44 19.53 -12.44 19.19
C PRO A 44 20.26 -13.31 20.23
N ASP A 45 20.53 -12.73 21.42
CA ASP A 45 21.27 -13.35 22.52
C ASP A 45 20.37 -14.13 23.50
N GLU A 46 19.03 -14.06 23.36
CA GLU A 46 18.07 -14.75 24.23
C GLU A 46 17.06 -15.47 23.35
N SER A 47 16.97 -16.80 23.43
CA SER A 47 16.08 -17.65 22.60
C SER A 47 14.58 -17.44 22.85
N GLU A 48 14.19 -16.41 23.61
CA GLU A 48 12.86 -16.23 24.14
C GLU A 48 12.19 -14.99 23.52
N LEU A 49 11.07 -15.23 22.85
CA LEU A 49 10.15 -14.19 22.43
C LEU A 49 9.31 -13.77 23.64
N ILE A 50 9.52 -12.56 24.17
CA ILE A 50 8.66 -12.05 25.24
C ILE A 50 7.31 -11.64 24.66
N LEU A 51 6.26 -12.32 25.13
CA LEU A 51 4.88 -12.07 24.74
C LEU A 51 4.02 -11.77 25.96
N TRP A 52 3.35 -10.61 25.98
CA TRP A 52 2.48 -10.18 27.09
C TRP A 52 0.98 -10.51 26.86
N SER A 53 0.65 -11.14 25.72
CA SER A 53 -0.69 -11.62 25.35
C SER A 53 -0.62 -13.13 25.13
N SER A 54 -1.76 -13.81 25.16
CA SER A 54 -1.78 -15.23 24.78
C SER A 54 -1.16 -15.39 23.39
N HIS A 55 -0.34 -16.43 23.18
CA HIS A 55 0.31 -16.68 21.88
C HIS A 55 -0.67 -16.64 20.71
N ASN A 56 -1.90 -17.09 20.97
CA ASN A 56 -2.97 -17.12 20.00
C ASN A 56 -3.46 -15.71 19.60
N GLU A 57 -3.65 -14.79 20.55
CA GLU A 57 -4.08 -13.41 20.24
C GLU A 57 -3.09 -12.67 19.36
N VAL A 58 -1.79 -12.85 19.60
CA VAL A 58 -0.75 -12.19 18.80
C VAL A 58 -0.66 -12.79 17.40
N GLN A 59 -0.75 -14.11 17.27
CA GLN A 59 -0.78 -14.75 15.96
C GLN A 59 -2.02 -14.32 15.17
N GLN A 60 -3.19 -14.30 15.80
CA GLN A 60 -4.43 -13.83 15.17
C GLN A 60 -4.30 -12.38 14.68
N LYS A 61 -3.75 -11.48 15.49
CA LYS A 61 -3.53 -10.08 15.09
C LYS A 61 -2.47 -9.92 14.01
N LEU A 62 -1.40 -10.72 14.04
CA LEU A 62 -0.39 -10.74 12.98
C LEU A 62 -0.97 -11.25 11.66
N ASP A 63 -1.82 -12.28 11.69
CA ASP A 63 -2.49 -12.80 10.51
C ASP A 63 -3.50 -11.81 9.93
N GLU A 64 -4.27 -11.14 10.80
CA GLU A 64 -5.15 -10.04 10.41
C GLU A 64 -4.35 -8.91 9.74
N TYR A 65 -3.25 -8.47 10.37
CA TYR A 65 -2.37 -7.44 9.81
C TYR A 65 -1.80 -7.85 8.44
N ARG A 66 -1.29 -9.08 8.32
CA ARG A 66 -0.74 -9.61 7.07
C ARG A 66 -1.79 -9.66 5.97
N LYS A 67 -3.02 -10.08 6.29
CA LYS A 67 -4.15 -10.09 5.34
C LYS A 67 -4.46 -8.68 4.85
N THR A 68 -4.65 -7.73 5.77
CA THR A 68 -4.94 -6.33 5.44
C THR A 68 -3.84 -5.70 4.60
N HIS A 69 -2.57 -5.91 4.98
CA HIS A 69 -1.42 -5.41 4.23
C HIS A 69 -1.35 -5.97 2.80
N LYS A 70 -1.58 -7.28 2.62
CA LYS A 70 -1.65 -7.90 1.29
C LYS A 70 -2.77 -7.32 0.45
N LEU A 71 -3.94 -7.08 1.03
CA LEU A 71 -5.07 -6.46 0.33
C LEU A 71 -4.75 -5.04 -0.10
N ASP A 72 -4.11 -4.24 0.76
CA ASP A 72 -3.72 -2.87 0.41
C ASP A 72 -2.65 -2.82 -0.68
N GLN A 73 -1.69 -3.75 -0.66
CA GLN A 73 -0.72 -3.92 -1.73
C GLN A 73 -1.41 -4.31 -3.05
N LEU A 74 -2.33 -5.27 -3.01
CA LEU A 74 -3.10 -5.67 -4.19
C LEU A 74 -3.92 -4.50 -4.76
N LYS A 75 -4.60 -3.73 -3.91
CA LYS A 75 -5.34 -2.52 -4.32
C LYS A 75 -4.41 -1.51 -5.00
N LYS A 76 -3.21 -1.27 -4.46
CA LYS A 76 -2.20 -0.39 -5.07
C LYS A 76 -1.76 -0.92 -6.44
N MET A 77 -1.47 -2.21 -6.56
CA MET A 77 -1.08 -2.84 -7.82
C MET A 77 -2.20 -2.74 -8.87
N ILE A 78 -3.44 -3.03 -8.50
CA ILE A 78 -4.61 -2.90 -9.40
C ILE A 78 -4.77 -1.44 -9.85
N LYS A 79 -4.61 -0.47 -8.95
CA LYS A 79 -4.67 0.96 -9.30
C LYS A 79 -3.57 1.34 -10.30
N GLN A 80 -2.35 0.84 -10.11
CA GLN A 80 -1.25 1.08 -11.05
C GLN A 80 -1.49 0.42 -12.40
N LEU A 81 -2.00 -0.82 -12.41
CA LEU A 81 -2.35 -1.55 -13.63
C LEU A 81 -3.41 -0.81 -14.44
N ARG A 82 -4.49 -0.34 -13.79
CA ARG A 82 -5.52 0.49 -14.44
C ARG A 82 -4.93 1.77 -15.05
N LYS A 83 -4.03 2.45 -14.33
CA LYS A 83 -3.34 3.64 -14.85
C LYS A 83 -2.42 3.36 -16.03
N LEU A 84 -1.84 2.16 -16.11
CA LEU A 84 -1.04 1.74 -17.26
C LEU A 84 -1.94 1.38 -18.44
N GLN A 85 -3.02 0.66 -18.18
CA GLN A 85 -4.01 0.31 -19.21
C GLN A 85 -4.64 1.54 -19.84
N MET A 86 -5.05 2.54 -19.04
CA MET A 86 -5.57 3.81 -19.57
C MET A 86 -4.54 4.52 -20.46
N ARG A 87 -3.27 4.61 -20.03
CA ARG A 87 -2.20 5.21 -20.84
C ARG A 87 -1.92 4.45 -22.12
N ASN A 88 -1.95 3.12 -22.09
CA ASN A 88 -1.79 2.31 -23.29
C ASN A 88 -2.95 2.55 -24.26
N ASN A 89 -4.18 2.60 -23.75
CA ASN A 89 -5.36 2.92 -24.56
C ASN A 89 -5.25 4.34 -25.14
N GLU A 90 -4.84 5.35 -24.38
CA GLU A 90 -4.60 6.71 -24.89
C GLU A 90 -3.62 6.71 -26.06
N VAL A 91 -2.47 6.02 -25.92
CA VAL A 91 -1.47 5.92 -27.00
C VAL A 91 -2.03 5.19 -28.24
N GLU A 92 -2.80 4.13 -28.03
CA GLU A 92 -3.45 3.39 -29.12
C GLU A 92 -4.49 4.25 -29.84
N MET A 93 -5.31 5.00 -29.09
CA MET A 93 -6.31 5.89 -29.66
C MET A 93 -5.66 7.09 -30.38
N ASP A 94 -4.60 7.67 -29.83
CA ASP A 94 -3.81 8.72 -30.51
C ASP A 94 -3.27 8.21 -31.86
N HIS A 95 -2.82 6.95 -31.91
CA HIS A 95 -2.39 6.34 -33.16
C HIS A 95 -3.53 6.18 -34.17
N LEU A 96 -4.70 5.71 -33.73
CA LEU A 96 -5.89 5.57 -34.60
C LEU A 96 -6.38 6.92 -35.10
N MET A 97 -6.40 7.94 -34.25
CA MET A 97 -6.75 9.32 -34.63
C MET A 97 -5.80 9.85 -35.70
N HIS A 98 -4.49 9.59 -35.58
CA HIS A 98 -3.56 10.00 -36.61
C HIS A 98 -3.76 9.25 -37.94
N GLN A 99 -4.13 7.96 -37.92
CA GLN A 99 -4.50 7.23 -39.14
C GLN A 99 -5.76 7.83 -39.79
N PHE A 100 -6.76 8.21 -39.00
CA PHE A 100 -7.96 8.87 -39.49
C PHE A 100 -7.63 10.20 -40.18
N GLU A 101 -6.77 11.03 -39.57
CA GLU A 101 -6.29 12.28 -40.16
C GLU A 101 -5.54 12.08 -41.49
N GLN A 102 -4.87 10.94 -41.65
CA GLN A 102 -4.18 10.55 -42.89
C GLN A 102 -5.14 10.04 -43.98
N GLY A 103 -6.46 10.04 -43.72
CA GLY A 103 -7.50 9.71 -44.70
C GLY A 103 -8.06 8.30 -44.59
N LYS A 104 -7.70 7.54 -43.55
CA LYS A 104 -8.28 6.22 -43.28
C LYS A 104 -9.76 6.38 -42.89
N GLY A 105 -10.65 5.67 -43.57
CA GLY A 105 -12.09 5.69 -43.31
C GLY A 105 -12.48 5.00 -42.00
N PHE A 106 -13.63 5.37 -41.43
CA PHE A 106 -14.16 4.71 -40.23
C PHE A 106 -14.52 3.24 -40.46
N ASP A 107 -14.92 2.89 -41.68
CA ASP A 107 -15.23 1.54 -42.14
C ASP A 107 -14.00 0.62 -42.18
N GLU A 108 -12.80 1.18 -42.13
CA GLU A 108 -11.54 0.44 -42.10
C GLU A 108 -11.04 0.13 -40.67
N PHE A 109 -11.69 0.67 -39.64
CA PHE A 109 -11.39 0.32 -38.25
C PHE A 109 -12.16 -0.94 -37.83
N ASN A 110 -11.52 -1.78 -37.03
CA ASN A 110 -12.20 -2.92 -36.44
C ASN A 110 -13.12 -2.46 -35.29
N ASN A 111 -14.06 -3.34 -34.90
CA ASN A 111 -15.04 -3.01 -33.87
C ASN A 111 -14.41 -2.66 -32.51
N GLY A 112 -13.26 -3.26 -32.16
CA GLY A 112 -12.54 -2.94 -30.93
C GLY A 112 -11.90 -1.54 -30.96
N GLU A 113 -11.31 -1.16 -32.09
CA GLU A 113 -10.74 0.17 -32.33
C GLU A 113 -11.82 1.25 -32.29
N LEU A 114 -12.95 1.02 -32.98
CA LEU A 114 -14.11 1.92 -32.94
C LEU A 114 -14.66 2.07 -31.53
N HIS A 115 -14.77 0.96 -30.78
CA HIS A 115 -15.25 1.01 -29.41
C HIS A 115 -14.28 1.77 -28.49
N GLY A 116 -12.98 1.64 -28.69
CA GLY A 116 -11.96 2.42 -27.99
C GLY A 116 -12.08 3.92 -28.24
N LEU A 117 -12.30 4.32 -29.51
CA LEU A 117 -12.48 5.73 -29.88
C LEU A 117 -13.76 6.32 -29.28
N ILE A 118 -14.87 5.56 -29.30
CA ILE A 118 -16.12 5.96 -28.64
C ILE A 118 -15.88 6.18 -27.15
N TRP A 119 -15.21 5.24 -26.48
CA TRP A 119 -14.90 5.35 -25.05
C TRP A 119 -14.04 6.59 -24.73
N LEU A 120 -13.05 6.91 -25.57
CA LEU A 120 -12.22 8.10 -25.39
C LEU A 120 -13.04 9.39 -25.49
N VAL A 121 -13.98 9.46 -26.44
CA VAL A 121 -14.89 10.61 -26.59
C VAL A 121 -15.78 10.75 -25.36
N GLU A 122 -16.35 9.66 -24.86
CA GLU A 122 -17.16 9.65 -23.63
C GLU A 122 -16.35 10.16 -22.41
N GLU A 123 -15.11 9.70 -22.23
CA GLU A 123 -14.23 10.13 -21.13
C GLU A 123 -13.93 11.64 -21.21
N LYS A 124 -13.60 12.15 -22.41
CA LYS A 124 -13.29 13.58 -22.60
C LYS A 124 -14.51 14.46 -22.40
N MET A 125 -15.70 14.02 -22.81
CA MET A 125 -16.95 14.72 -22.51
C MET A 125 -17.19 14.81 -21.00
N GLU A 126 -16.99 13.72 -20.25
CA GLU A 126 -17.08 13.72 -18.79
C GLU A 126 -16.06 14.67 -18.12
N GLU A 127 -14.83 14.73 -18.63
CA GLU A 127 -13.80 15.63 -18.12
C GLU A 127 -14.18 17.11 -18.33
N ILE A 128 -14.71 17.44 -19.51
CA ILE A 128 -15.21 18.78 -19.84
C ILE A 128 -16.37 19.15 -18.91
N GLN A 129 -17.32 18.23 -18.71
CA GLN A 129 -18.47 18.45 -17.82
C GLN A 129 -18.04 18.74 -16.37
N LYS A 130 -17.12 17.93 -15.83
CA LYS A 130 -16.57 18.14 -14.47
C LYS A 130 -15.85 19.48 -14.34
N ARG A 131 -15.14 19.92 -15.39
CA ARG A 131 -14.48 21.24 -15.40
C ARG A 131 -15.51 22.37 -15.42
N ILE A 132 -16.57 22.27 -16.22
CA ILE A 132 -17.65 23.26 -16.25
C ILE A 132 -18.30 23.39 -14.86
N GLU A 133 -18.62 22.27 -14.22
CA GLU A 133 -19.20 22.24 -12.86
C GLU A 133 -18.27 22.79 -11.79
N PHE A 134 -16.94 22.69 -11.96
CA PHE A 134 -15.98 23.27 -11.02
C PHE A 134 -15.89 24.80 -11.11
N PHE A 135 -16.26 25.38 -12.26
CA PHE A 135 -16.23 26.83 -12.50
C PHE A 135 -17.62 27.49 -12.36
N HIS A 136 -18.63 26.78 -11.88
CA HIS A 136 -19.95 27.29 -11.48
C HIS A 136 -20.18 27.07 -9.99
#